data_AF-A0A833LVV4-F1
#
_entry.id   AF-A0A833LVV4-F1
#
_cell.length_a   1.000
_cell.length_b   1.000
_cell.length_c   1.000
_cell.angle_alpha   90.00
_cell.angle_beta   90.00
_cell.angle_gamma   90.00
#
_symmetry.space_group_name_H-M   'P 1'
#
loop_
_entity.id
_entity.type
_entity.pdbx_description
1 polymer ?
#
loop_
_entity_poly.entity_id
_entity_poly.type
_entity_poly.pdbx_seq_one_letter_code
_entity_poly.pdbx_strand_id
1 'polypeptide(L)'
;MVAGTDRRAFEARQILKKFGIDINDAANGVFLPANPKSINPSGAAIHSSLHNSLYHEKVEKALRLARTREDAIEVLETLCNNLLSVGL
;
A
#
# COMPACT_ATOMS: atom_id res chain seq x y z
N MET A 1 0.99 -0.42 -0.64
CA MET A 1 1.12 -1.28 0.54
C MET A 1 1.07 -0.52 1.85
N VAL A 2 0.39 -1.10 2.83
CA VAL A 2 0.62 -0.78 4.24
C VAL A 2 1.95 -1.38 4.66
N ALA A 3 2.86 -0.55 5.18
CA ALA A 3 4.15 -1.00 5.67
C ALA A 3 4.00 -1.71 7.03
N GLY A 4 4.68 -2.85 7.20
CA GLY A 4 4.62 -3.64 8.43
C GLY A 4 5.30 -2.97 9.63
N THR A 5 6.41 -2.27 9.42
CA THR A 5 7.27 -1.75 10.49
C THR A 5 7.37 -0.23 10.55
N ASP A 6 6.97 0.50 9.50
CA ASP A 6 7.01 1.97 9.53
C ASP A 6 5.99 2.50 10.55
N ARG A 7 6.43 3.37 11.46
CA ARG A 7 5.58 3.98 12.49
C ARG A 7 4.41 4.76 11.89
N ARG A 8 4.59 5.38 10.72
CA ARG A 8 3.56 6.17 10.03
C ARG A 8 2.44 5.30 9.47
N ALA A 9 2.69 4.01 9.26
CA ALA A 9 1.66 3.05 8.82
C ALA A 9 0.86 2.44 9.99
N PHE A 10 1.08 2.87 11.24
CA PHE A 10 0.43 2.28 12.41
C PHE A 10 -1.10 2.28 12.32
N GLU A 11 -1.71 3.42 11.99
CA GLU A 11 -3.17 3.56 11.88
C GLU A 11 -3.73 2.67 10.75
N ALA A 12 -3.07 2.65 9.60
CA ALA A 12 -3.44 1.77 8.49
C ALA A 12 -3.40 0.28 8.92
N ARG A 13 -2.41 -0.15 9.71
CA ARG A 13 -2.36 -1.51 10.27
C ARG A 13 -3.53 -1.81 11.22
N GLN A 14 -3.96 -0.84 12.02
CA GLN A 14 -5.14 -1.02 12.89
C GLN A 14 -6.41 -1.21 12.06
N ILE A 15 -6.54 -0.51 10.94
CA ILE A 15 -7.69 -0.66 10.03
C ILE A 15 -7.68 -2.05 9.37
N LEU A 16 -6.52 -2.54 8.91
CA LEU A 16 -6.42 -3.91 8.39
C LEU A 16 -6.84 -4.94 9.43
N LYS A 17 -6.34 -4.80 10.67
CA LYS A 17 -6.70 -5.68 11.78
C LYS A 17 -8.19 -5.64 12.10
N LYS A 18 -8.83 -4.45 12.08
CA LYS A 18 -10.27 -4.27 12.28
C LYS A 18 -11.08 -5.09 11.27
N PHE A 19 -10.61 -5.19 10.02
CA PHE A 19 -11.26 -5.94 8.95
C PHE A 19 -10.77 -7.39 8.81
N GLY A 20 -9.91 -7.87 9.72
CA GLY A 20 -9.37 -9.23 9.67
C GLY A 20 -8.46 -9.47 8.46
N ILE A 21 -7.78 -8.44 7.97
CA ILE A 21 -6.79 -8.55 6.88
C ILE A 21 -5.40 -8.64 7.52
N ASP A 22 -4.70 -9.74 7.26
CA ASP A 22 -3.32 -9.90 7.73
C ASP A 22 -2.39 -8.91 7.00
N ILE A 23 -1.33 -8.46 7.66
CA ILE A 23 -0.37 -7.55 7.03
C ILE A 23 0.35 -8.19 5.84
N ASN A 24 0.44 -9.54 5.82
CA ASN A 24 1.01 -10.33 4.73
C ASN A 24 -0.05 -10.92 3.80
N ASP A 25 -1.33 -10.52 3.94
CA ASP A 25 -2.39 -10.91 3.02
C ASP A 25 -2.03 -10.47 1.60
N ALA A 26 -2.37 -11.29 0.60
CA ALA A 26 -2.12 -10.99 -0.80
C ALA A 26 -2.75 -9.66 -1.23
N ALA A 27 -3.89 -9.28 -0.64
CA ALA A 27 -4.51 -7.98 -0.88
C ALA A 27 -3.59 -6.82 -0.46
N ASN A 28 -2.79 -6.99 0.60
CA ASN A 28 -1.75 -6.06 1.02
C ASN A 28 -0.36 -6.46 0.48
N GLY A 29 -0.25 -7.17 -0.65
CA GLY A 29 1.02 -7.53 -1.30
C GLY A 29 1.19 -6.91 -2.69
N VAL A 30 2.34 -6.27 -2.97
CA VAL A 30 2.74 -5.79 -4.30
C VAL A 30 4.25 -5.83 -4.42
N PHE A 31 4.72 -6.46 -5.50
CA PHE A 31 6.14 -6.50 -5.82
C PHE A 31 6.55 -5.23 -6.55
N LEU A 32 7.51 -4.50 -5.99
CA LEU A 32 8.04 -3.28 -6.58
C LEU A 32 9.56 -3.37 -6.69
N PRO A 33 10.16 -2.76 -7.73
CA PRO A 33 11.60 -2.60 -7.80
C PRO A 33 12.13 -1.95 -6.52
N ALA A 34 13.16 -2.54 -5.92
CA ALA A 34 13.61 -2.15 -4.59
C ALA A 34 14.17 -0.72 -4.53
N ASN A 35 14.89 -0.30 -5.57
CA ASN A 35 15.57 0.98 -5.67
C ASN A 35 15.69 1.44 -7.15
N PRO A 36 16.10 2.70 -7.44
CA PRO A 36 16.15 3.21 -8.81
C PRO A 36 17.13 2.49 -9.76
N LYS A 37 18.04 1.66 -9.23
CA LYS A 37 18.96 0.84 -10.04
C LYS A 37 18.37 -0.52 -10.42
N SER A 38 17.20 -0.86 -9.89
CA SER A 38 16.50 -2.11 -10.18
C SER A 38 15.89 -2.06 -11.58
N ILE A 39 15.88 -3.19 -12.29
CA ILE A 39 15.24 -3.31 -13.60
C ILE A 39 13.74 -3.02 -13.44
N ASN A 40 13.24 -2.02 -14.17
CA ASN A 40 11.86 -1.53 -14.04
C ASN A 40 11.23 -1.24 -15.42
N PRO A 41 11.02 -2.27 -16.26
CA PRO A 41 10.52 -2.10 -17.63
C PRO A 41 9.06 -1.65 -17.68
N SER A 42 8.29 -1.89 -16.61
CA SER A 42 6.88 -1.48 -16.49
C SER A 42 6.71 -0.05 -15.97
N GLY A 43 7.79 0.62 -15.55
CA GLY A 43 7.70 1.93 -14.92
C GLY A 43 7.02 1.92 -13.55
N ALA A 44 7.02 0.78 -12.84
CA ALA A 44 6.43 0.66 -11.51
C ALA A 44 7.10 1.62 -10.50
N ALA A 45 6.39 1.93 -9.43
CA ALA A 45 6.91 2.74 -8.34
C ALA A 45 8.10 2.03 -7.67
N ILE A 46 9.07 2.81 -7.21
CA ILE A 46 10.24 2.27 -6.50
C ILE A 46 9.89 2.08 -5.02
N HIS A 47 10.09 0.89 -4.47
CA HIS A 47 9.77 0.59 -3.07
C HIS A 47 10.43 1.58 -2.10
N SER A 48 11.72 1.87 -2.29
CA SER A 48 12.46 2.79 -1.42
C SER A 48 11.89 4.22 -1.40
N SER A 49 11.16 4.65 -2.44
CA SER A 49 10.55 5.99 -2.47
C SER A 49 9.22 6.05 -1.72
N LEU A 50 8.59 4.91 -1.41
CA LEU A 50 7.30 4.85 -0.73
C LEU A 50 7.38 5.08 0.78
N HIS A 51 8.57 5.02 1.38
CA HIS A 51 8.79 5.30 2.81
C HIS A 51 8.77 6.81 3.11
N ASN A 52 7.78 7.52 2.56
CA ASN A 52 7.55 8.94 2.78
C ASN A 52 6.18 9.16 3.44
N SER A 53 6.06 10.26 4.18
CA SER A 53 4.87 10.52 4.99
C SER A 53 3.61 10.71 4.15
N LEU A 54 3.74 11.34 2.97
CA LEU A 54 2.62 11.58 2.06
C LEU A 54 2.01 10.27 1.57
N TYR A 55 2.84 9.28 1.27
CA TYR A 55 2.36 7.96 0.85
C TYR A 55 1.57 7.27 1.96
N HIS A 56 2.11 7.21 3.17
CA HIS A 56 1.43 6.60 4.31
C HIS A 56 0.11 7.31 4.64
N GLU A 57 0.09 8.64 4.59
CA GLU A 57 -1.12 9.43 4.82
C GLU A 57 -2.20 9.16 3.77
N LYS A 58 -1.82 9.06 2.48
CA LYS A 58 -2.75 8.68 1.40
C LYS A 58 -3.37 7.31 1.63
N VAL A 59 -2.55 6.31 1.99
CA VAL A 59 -3.01 4.95 2.29
C VAL A 59 -3.97 4.94 3.48
N GLU A 60 -3.59 5.61 4.58
CA GLU A 60 -4.45 5.72 5.77
C GLU A 60 -5.79 6.38 5.46
N LYS A 61 -5.77 7.52 4.75
CA LYS A 61 -6.99 8.24 4.37
C LYS A 61 -7.92 7.38 3.52
N ALA A 62 -7.38 6.64 2.54
CA ALA A 62 -8.17 5.74 1.71
C ALA A 62 -8.80 4.61 2.54
N LEU A 63 -8.00 3.95 3.39
CA LEU A 63 -8.48 2.84 4.24
C LEU A 63 -9.51 3.30 5.28
N ARG A 64 -9.43 4.54 5.78
CA ARG A 64 -10.43 5.09 6.71
C ARG A 64 -11.83 5.21 6.12
N LEU A 65 -11.95 5.28 4.79
CA LEU A 65 -13.25 5.37 4.11
C LEU A 65 -13.92 4.01 3.96
N ALA A 66 -13.18 2.91 4.11
CA ALA A 66 -13.71 1.56 4.04
C ALA A 66 -14.70 1.29 5.18
N ARG A 67 -15.85 0.72 4.85
CA ARG A 67 -16.91 0.33 5.79
C ARG A 67 -16.96 -1.18 5.99
N THR A 68 -16.56 -1.94 4.97
CA THR A 68 -16.51 -3.40 4.96
C THR A 68 -15.07 -3.90 4.73
N ARG A 69 -14.88 -5.21 4.91
CA ARG A 69 -13.61 -5.87 4.57
C ARG A 69 -13.34 -5.78 3.06
N GLU A 70 -14.40 -5.93 2.27
CA GLU A 70 -14.35 -5.88 0.82
C GLU A 70 -13.94 -4.49 0.33
N ASP A 71 -14.48 -3.41 0.92
CA ASP A 71 -14.07 -2.03 0.62
C ASP A 71 -12.57 -1.82 0.89
N ALA A 72 -12.07 -2.38 2.01
CA ALA A 72 -10.67 -2.25 2.38
C ALA A 72 -9.76 -3.00 1.38
N ILE A 73 -10.18 -4.17 0.89
CA ILE A 73 -9.46 -4.91 -0.15
C ILE A 73 -9.46 -4.14 -1.47
N GLU A 74 -10.60 -3.60 -1.91
CA GLU A 74 -10.70 -2.81 -3.14
C GLU A 74 -9.78 -1.57 -3.10
N VAL A 75 -9.69 -0.91 -1.94
CA VAL A 75 -8.75 0.18 -1.71
C VAL A 75 -7.30 -0.28 -1.88
N LEU A 76 -6.93 -1.43 -1.29
CA LEU A 76 -5.58 -1.97 -1.39
C LEU A 76 -5.23 -2.35 -2.84
N GLU A 77 -6.14 -3.02 -3.54
CA GLU A 77 -5.97 -3.42 -4.95
C GLU A 77 -5.80 -2.19 -5.86
N THR A 78 -6.63 -1.16 -5.66
CA THR A 78 -6.50 0.12 -6.39
C THR A 78 -5.14 0.76 -6.15
N LEU A 79 -4.68 0.80 -4.91
CA LEU A 79 -3.35 1.33 -4.57
C LEU A 79 -2.23 0.50 -5.20
N CYS A 80 -2.35 -0.83 -5.24
CA CYS A 80 -1.39 -1.72 -5.90
C CYS A 80 -1.31 -1.44 -7.41
N ASN A 81 -2.45 -1.35 -8.07
CA ASN A 81 -2.52 -1.09 -9.52
C ASN A 81 -1.90 0.26 -9.89
N ASN A 82 -2.13 1.29 -9.07
CA ASN A 82 -1.52 2.60 -9.25
C ASN A 82 0.02 2.56 -9.11
N LEU A 83 0.53 1.72 -8.21
CA LEU A 83 1.98 1.55 -8.03
C LEU A 83 2.62 0.76 -9.17
N LEU A 84 1.89 -0.17 -9.78
CA LEU A 84 2.42 -0.98 -10.89
C LEU A 84 2.41 -0.25 -12.23
N SER A 85 1.51 0.72 -12.39
CA SER A 85 1.22 1.36 -13.68
C SER A 85 1.76 2.79 -13.83
N VAL A 86 2.58 3.27 -12.88
CA VAL A 86 2.78 4.70 -12.53
C VAL A 86 2.44 5.71 -13.64
N GLY A 87 1.19 6.19 -13.60
CA GLY A 87 0.86 7.58 -13.82
C GLY A 87 0.49 8.18 -12.46
N LEU A 88 1.42 8.91 -11.85
CA LEU A 88 1.16 9.75 -10.67
C LEU A 88 0.93 11.20 -11.12
#